data_AF-K1TTY1-F1
#
_entry.id   AF-K1TTY1-F1
#
_cell.length_a   1.000
_cell.length_b   1.000
_cell.length_c   1.000
_cell.angle_alpha   90.00
_cell.angle_beta   90.00
_cell.angle_gamma   90.00
#
_symmetry.space_group_name_H-M   'P 1'
#
loop_
_entity.id
_entity.type
_entity.pdbx_description
1 polymer ?
#
loop_
_entity_poly.entity_id
_entity_poly.type
_entity_poly.pdbx_seq_one_letter_code
_entity_poly.pdbx_strand_id
1 'polypeptide(L)'
;MIPACAWTALNGAPGVYSARYAGEHGNDAANNEKLMAEMQNVPVGQRAAKFVSAVCLILPDGRELVVTGECPGSVALTPAGDNGFGYDPLFVPDAVGLPGGGTVPNTAHRTYAELADAEKDAISHRGRAMEKLEAELAAFLGE
;
A
#
# COMPACT_ATOMS: atom_id res chain seq x y z
N MET A 1 2.56 0.21 13.52
CA MET A 1 2.08 0.03 12.14
C MET A 1 3.29 -0.04 11.22
N ILE A 2 3.41 -1.07 10.39
CA ILE A 2 4.53 -1.24 9.44
C ILE A 2 3.96 -1.20 8.01
N PRO A 3 4.25 -0.14 7.22
CA PRO A 3 3.89 -0.10 5.80
C PRO A 3 4.92 -0.87 4.97
N ALA A 4 4.43 -1.66 4.01
CA ALA A 4 5.24 -2.42 3.08
C ALA A 4 4.59 -2.43 1.69
N CYS A 5 5.41 -2.57 0.67
CA CYS A 5 4.97 -2.75 -0.71
C CYS A 5 5.41 -4.13 -1.18
N ALA A 6 4.51 -4.87 -1.82
CA ALA A 6 4.80 -6.20 -2.34
C ALA A 6 4.49 -6.26 -3.83
N TRP A 7 5.53 -6.42 -4.64
CA TRP A 7 5.42 -6.55 -6.09
C TRP A 7 5.52 -8.02 -6.49
N THR A 8 4.50 -8.55 -7.15
CA THR A 8 4.43 -9.99 -7.48
C THR A 8 5.60 -10.40 -8.37
N ALA A 9 5.95 -9.59 -9.37
CA ALA A 9 7.07 -9.85 -10.28
C ALA A 9 8.45 -9.87 -9.59
N LEU A 10 8.54 -9.29 -8.38
CA LEU A 10 9.78 -9.23 -7.60
C LEU A 10 9.68 -10.11 -6.34
N ASN A 11 8.87 -11.17 -6.38
CA ASN A 11 8.66 -12.10 -5.27
C ASN A 11 8.26 -11.41 -3.95
N GLY A 12 7.47 -10.33 -4.04
CA GLY A 12 7.03 -9.55 -2.88
C GLY A 12 8.03 -8.52 -2.36
N ALA A 13 9.19 -8.33 -3.01
CA ALA A 13 10.04 -7.18 -2.75
C ALA A 13 9.30 -5.86 -3.09
N PRO A 14 9.65 -4.72 -2.46
CA PRO A 14 10.66 -4.54 -1.41
C PRO A 14 10.25 -5.06 -0.03
N GLY A 15 8.96 -5.36 0.20
CA GLY A 15 8.45 -5.81 1.48
C GLY A 15 8.77 -4.83 2.61
N VAL A 16 9.28 -5.35 3.73
CA VAL A 16 9.70 -4.54 4.89
C VAL A 16 10.86 -3.58 4.61
N TYR A 17 11.51 -3.69 3.44
CA TYR A 17 12.58 -2.79 3.02
C TYR A 17 12.07 -1.60 2.19
N SER A 18 10.76 -1.42 2.03
CA SER A 18 10.15 -0.34 1.22
C SER A 18 10.80 1.03 1.39
N ALA A 19 11.00 1.47 2.63
CA ALA A 19 11.55 2.81 2.92
C ALA A 19 13.06 2.94 2.66
N ARG A 20 13.77 1.82 2.43
CA ARG A 20 15.23 1.76 2.24
C ARG A 20 15.62 0.88 1.07
N TYR A 21 14.76 0.82 0.06
CA TYR A 21 14.91 -0.14 -1.03
C TYR A 21 16.17 0.09 -1.85
N ALA A 22 16.54 1.35 -2.04
CA ALA A 22 17.78 1.79 -2.67
C ALA A 22 18.98 1.88 -1.69
N GLY A 23 18.86 1.40 -0.45
CA GLY A 23 19.93 1.36 0.54
C GLY A 23 19.96 2.55 1.50
N GLU A 24 19.33 3.66 1.17
CA GLU A 24 19.16 4.84 2.04
C GLU A 24 17.69 4.95 2.50
N HIS A 25 17.48 5.24 3.78
CA HIS A 25 16.14 5.40 4.33
C HIS A 25 15.51 6.73 3.90
N GLY A 26 14.28 6.70 3.39
CA GLY A 26 13.49 7.88 3.06
C GLY A 26 13.82 8.54 1.72
N ASN A 27 14.72 7.95 0.91
CA ASN A 27 15.04 8.45 -0.43
C ASN A 27 14.06 7.90 -1.46
N ASP A 28 12.86 8.49 -1.51
CA ASP A 28 11.75 8.05 -2.36
C ASP A 28 12.12 8.05 -3.86
N ALA A 29 12.89 9.05 -4.30
CA ALA A 29 13.35 9.14 -5.69
C ALA A 29 14.23 7.93 -6.06
N ALA A 30 15.25 7.62 -5.25
CA ALA A 30 16.14 6.49 -5.49
C ALA A 30 15.39 5.14 -5.39
N ASN A 31 14.44 5.03 -4.46
CA ASN A 31 13.58 3.85 -4.32
C ASN A 31 12.73 3.61 -5.58
N ASN A 32 12.12 4.68 -6.12
CA ASN A 32 11.31 4.64 -7.34
C ASN A 32 12.15 4.34 -8.58
N GLU A 33 13.33 4.94 -8.72
CA GLU A 33 14.28 4.65 -9.81
C GLU A 33 14.68 3.18 -9.83
N LYS A 34 15.05 2.63 -8.66
CA LYS A 34 15.41 1.21 -8.53
C LYS A 34 14.24 0.30 -8.93
N LEU A 35 13.04 0.57 -8.43
CA LEU A 35 11.85 -0.20 -8.77
C LEU A 35 11.60 -0.19 -10.28
N MET A 36 11.69 0.98 -10.92
CA MET A 36 11.47 1.10 -12.36
C MET A 36 12.53 0.35 -13.16
N ALA A 37 13.79 0.38 -12.76
CA ALA A 37 14.86 -0.37 -13.39
C ALA A 37 14.63 -1.90 -13.33
N GLU A 38 14.17 -2.42 -12.19
CA GLU A 38 13.89 -3.84 -12.03
C GLU A 38 12.62 -4.28 -12.77
N MET A 39 11.65 -3.37 -12.89
CA MET A 39 10.37 -3.62 -13.56
C MET A 39 10.41 -3.35 -15.08
N GLN A 40 11.53 -2.88 -15.64
CA GLN A 40 11.59 -2.40 -17.03
C GLN A 40 11.15 -3.45 -18.08
N ASN A 41 11.42 -4.74 -17.81
CA ASN A 41 11.11 -5.85 -18.72
C ASN A 41 9.85 -6.64 -18.31
N VAL A 42 9.12 -6.19 -17.29
CA VAL A 42 7.92 -6.87 -16.80
C VAL A 42 6.71 -6.41 -17.62
N PRO A 43 6.02 -7.31 -18.37
CA PRO A 43 4.86 -6.97 -19.17
C PRO A 43 3.72 -6.40 -18.32
N VAL A 44 2.90 -5.50 -18.88
CA VAL A 44 1.79 -4.81 -18.18
C VAL A 44 0.91 -5.76 -17.37
N GLY A 45 0.52 -6.91 -17.96
CA GLY A 45 -0.32 -7.91 -17.29
C GLY A 45 0.34 -8.68 -16.14
N GLN A 46 1.61 -8.45 -15.83
CA GLN A 46 2.37 -9.14 -14.78
C GLN A 46 2.90 -8.18 -13.69
N ARG A 47 2.44 -6.91 -13.69
CA ARG A 47 2.91 -5.88 -12.76
C ARG A 47 2.09 -5.79 -11.48
N ALA A 48 1.40 -6.87 -11.11
CA ALA A 48 0.56 -6.91 -9.92
C ALA A 48 1.35 -6.53 -8.66
N ALA A 49 0.69 -5.78 -7.79
CA ALA A 49 1.29 -5.08 -6.68
C ALA A 49 0.29 -4.91 -5.54
N LYS A 50 0.78 -4.73 -4.32
CA LYS A 50 -0.06 -4.26 -3.23
C LYS A 50 0.70 -3.41 -2.24
N PHE A 51 0.01 -2.44 -1.67
CA PHE A 51 0.41 -1.84 -0.40
C PHE A 51 -0.17 -2.65 0.77
N VAL A 52 0.62 -2.80 1.82
CA VAL A 52 0.31 -3.62 2.99
C VAL A 52 0.60 -2.82 4.25
N SER A 53 -0.32 -2.87 5.22
CA SER A 53 -0.15 -2.29 6.55
C SER A 53 -0.42 -3.38 7.59
N ALA A 54 0.58 -3.70 8.41
CA ALA A 54 0.39 -4.54 9.59
C ALA A 54 0.27 -3.66 10.84
N VAL A 55 -0.70 -3.95 11.69
CA VAL A 55 -0.91 -3.33 13.01
C VAL A 55 -0.87 -4.43 14.06
N CYS A 56 -0.06 -4.25 15.11
CA CYS A 56 0.04 -5.15 16.23
C CYS A 56 -0.32 -4.38 17.51
N LEU A 57 -1.27 -4.91 18.28
CA LEU A 57 -1.63 -4.47 19.62
C LEU A 57 -1.13 -5.53 20.60
N ILE A 58 -0.33 -5.13 21.59
CA ILE A 58 0.24 -6.02 22.60
C ILE A 58 -0.23 -5.56 23.97
N LEU A 59 -0.83 -6.48 24.73
CA LEU A 59 -1.25 -6.22 26.12
C LEU A 59 -0.10 -6.51 27.10
N PRO A 60 -0.12 -5.94 28.32
CA PRO A 60 0.91 -6.19 29.33
C PRO A 60 1.03 -7.66 29.77
N ASP A 61 -0.03 -8.45 29.57
CA ASP A 61 -0.06 -9.90 29.84
C ASP A 61 0.58 -10.75 28.72
N GLY A 62 1.05 -10.11 27.64
CA GLY A 62 1.69 -10.74 26.51
C GLY A 62 0.75 -11.22 25.42
N ARG A 63 -0.57 -11.01 25.54
CA ARG A 63 -1.49 -11.26 24.42
C ARG A 63 -1.26 -10.29 23.28
N GLU A 64 -1.39 -10.79 22.06
CA GLU A 64 -1.15 -10.03 20.84
C GLU A 64 -2.33 -10.14 19.88
N LEU A 65 -2.74 -9.01 19.32
CA LEU A 65 -3.67 -8.92 18.20
C LEU A 65 -2.95 -8.30 17.02
N VAL A 66 -2.79 -9.08 15.94
CA VAL A 66 -2.13 -8.65 14.72
C VAL A 66 -3.12 -8.66 13.57
N VAL A 67 -3.35 -7.49 12.98
CA VAL A 67 -4.22 -7.34 11.80
C VAL A 67 -3.42 -6.79 10.63
N THR A 68 -3.82 -7.17 9.42
CA THR A 68 -3.21 -6.71 8.18
C THR A 68 -4.26 -6.13 7.23
N GLY A 69 -4.05 -4.90 6.79
CA GLY A 69 -4.78 -4.26 5.72
C GLY A 69 -3.97 -4.24 4.43
N GLU A 70 -4.65 -4.47 3.30
CA GLU A 70 -4.01 -4.51 1.98
C GLU A 70 -4.76 -3.63 0.99
N CYS A 71 -4.04 -2.98 0.09
CA CYS A 71 -4.59 -2.28 -1.07
C CYS A 71 -3.96 -2.90 -2.32
N PRO A 72 -4.73 -3.70 -3.10
CA PRO A 72 -4.23 -4.30 -4.32
C PRO A 72 -4.21 -3.30 -5.48
N GLY A 73 -3.32 -3.55 -6.43
CA GLY A 73 -3.09 -2.70 -7.59
C GLY A 73 -2.01 -3.24 -8.51
N SER A 74 -1.36 -2.33 -9.22
CA SER A 74 -0.28 -2.63 -10.16
C SER A 74 0.77 -1.51 -10.18
N VAL A 75 1.97 -1.82 -10.68
CA VAL A 75 3.02 -0.81 -10.90
C VAL A 75 2.83 -0.15 -12.26
N ALA A 76 2.78 1.18 -12.30
CA ALA A 76 2.71 1.97 -13.53
C ALA A 76 3.95 1.77 -14.43
N LEU A 77 3.83 2.17 -15.71
CA LEU A 77 4.96 2.18 -16.65
C LEU A 77 5.79 3.46 -16.53
N THR A 78 5.18 4.55 -16.06
CA THR A 78 5.81 5.84 -15.82
C THR A 78 5.19 6.46 -14.59
N PRO A 79 5.94 7.25 -13.79
CA PRO A 79 5.36 8.01 -12.69
C PRO A 79 4.28 8.99 -13.17
N ALA A 80 3.23 9.17 -12.38
CA ALA A 80 2.21 10.19 -12.58
C ALA A 80 1.73 10.74 -11.24
N GLY A 81 1.21 11.98 -11.22
CA GLY A 81 0.76 12.67 -10.01
C GLY A 81 1.89 13.24 -9.16
N ASP A 82 1.51 14.17 -8.28
CA ASP A 82 2.39 14.91 -7.37
C ASP A 82 1.93 14.83 -5.90
N ASN A 83 0.78 14.19 -5.63
CA ASN A 83 0.29 13.99 -4.27
C ASN A 83 0.97 12.78 -3.58
N GLY A 84 1.01 12.79 -2.25
CA GLY A 84 1.49 11.65 -1.47
C GLY A 84 3.01 11.54 -1.38
N PHE A 85 3.51 10.31 -1.20
CA PHE A 85 4.93 10.03 -0.94
C PHE A 85 5.33 8.59 -1.32
N GLY A 86 6.61 8.26 -1.24
CA GLY A 86 7.10 6.91 -1.51
C GLY A 86 6.79 6.46 -2.94
N TYR A 87 6.13 5.31 -3.04
CA TYR A 87 5.77 4.68 -4.32
C TYR A 87 4.41 5.13 -4.87
N ASP A 88 3.75 6.13 -4.24
CA ASP A 88 2.44 6.62 -4.67
C ASP A 88 2.39 7.01 -6.16
N PRO A 89 3.42 7.68 -6.75
CA PRO A 89 3.43 8.00 -8.18
C PRO A 89 3.55 6.79 -9.11
N LEU A 90 3.88 5.62 -8.58
CA LEU A 90 4.08 4.38 -9.34
C LEU A 90 3.01 3.33 -9.05
N PHE A 91 2.18 3.51 -8.03
CA PHE A 91 1.19 2.53 -7.62
C PHE A 91 -0.20 2.88 -8.16
N VAL A 92 -0.75 2.02 -9.01
CA VAL A 92 -2.11 2.15 -9.57
C VAL A 92 -3.02 1.17 -8.82
N PRO A 93 -3.90 1.63 -7.92
CA PRO A 93 -4.79 0.75 -7.19
C PRO A 93 -5.90 0.20 -8.08
N ASP A 94 -6.43 -0.97 -7.73
CA ASP A 94 -7.55 -1.59 -8.47
C ASP A 94 -8.86 -0.80 -8.36
N ALA A 95 -9.01 -0.03 -7.28
CA ALA A 95 -10.20 0.77 -6.99
C ALA A 95 -9.83 2.16 -6.50
N VAL A 96 -10.78 3.09 -6.61
CA VAL A 96 -10.70 4.48 -6.13
C VAL A 96 -11.89 4.79 -5.24
N GLY A 97 -11.70 5.63 -4.22
CA GLY A 97 -12.78 6.10 -3.37
C GLY A 97 -13.76 7.02 -4.10
N LEU A 98 -14.99 7.12 -3.59
CA LEU A 98 -15.99 8.06 -4.07
C LEU A 98 -16.27 9.17 -3.04
N PRO A 99 -16.59 10.40 -3.50
CA PRO A 99 -17.19 11.40 -2.63
C PRO A 99 -18.48 10.88 -2.00
N GLY A 100 -18.57 10.89 -0.66
CA GLY A 100 -19.71 10.36 0.07
C GLY A 100 -19.59 8.88 0.50
N GLY A 101 -18.45 8.23 0.23
CA GLY A 101 -18.14 6.89 0.68
C GLY A 101 -18.30 5.82 -0.41
N GLY A 102 -17.71 4.64 -0.16
CA GLY A 102 -17.65 3.55 -1.12
C GLY A 102 -16.47 3.66 -2.10
N THR A 103 -16.40 2.70 -3.03
CA THR A 103 -15.30 2.57 -3.99
C THR A 103 -15.81 2.15 -5.36
N VAL A 104 -15.09 2.50 -6.42
CA VAL A 104 -15.33 2.04 -7.80
C VAL A 104 -14.05 1.53 -8.43
N PRO A 105 -14.12 0.64 -9.45
CA PRO A 105 -12.93 0.21 -10.18
C PRO A 105 -12.16 1.39 -10.79
N ASN A 106 -10.83 1.34 -10.70
CA ASN A 106 -9.94 2.36 -11.25
C ASN A 106 -9.70 2.17 -12.76
N THR A 107 -10.74 2.33 -13.57
CA THR A 107 -10.65 2.14 -15.04
C THR A 107 -9.82 3.22 -15.74
N ALA A 108 -9.59 4.35 -15.08
CA ALA A 108 -8.74 5.43 -15.57
C ALA A 108 -7.24 5.18 -15.33
N HIS A 109 -6.87 4.10 -14.63
CA HIS A 109 -5.49 3.75 -14.29
C HIS A 109 -4.74 4.87 -13.56
N ARG A 110 -5.44 5.65 -12.74
CA ARG A 110 -4.85 6.72 -11.92
C ARG A 110 -3.93 6.12 -10.88
N THR A 111 -2.74 6.68 -10.74
CA THR A 111 -1.81 6.37 -9.65
C THR A 111 -2.34 6.91 -8.33
N TYR A 112 -1.82 6.41 -7.21
CA TYR A 112 -2.13 6.91 -5.87
C TYR A 112 -1.81 8.41 -5.73
N ALA A 113 -0.79 8.91 -6.42
CA ALA A 113 -0.41 10.32 -6.42
C ALA A 113 -1.32 11.22 -7.25
N GLU A 114 -2.21 10.64 -8.08
CA GLU A 114 -3.25 11.38 -8.82
C GLU A 114 -4.59 11.41 -8.08
N LEU A 115 -4.73 10.66 -6.98
CA LEU A 115 -5.96 10.63 -6.19
C LEU A 115 -5.99 11.79 -5.19
N ALA A 116 -7.17 12.36 -4.99
CA ALA A 116 -7.41 13.23 -3.85
C ALA A 116 -7.30 12.44 -2.54
N ASP A 117 -6.94 13.13 -1.44
CA ASP A 117 -6.76 12.48 -0.14
C ASP A 117 -7.98 11.66 0.30
N ALA A 118 -9.20 12.20 0.09
CA ALA A 118 -10.43 11.49 0.39
C ALA A 118 -10.65 10.22 -0.46
N GLU A 119 -10.25 10.24 -1.75
CA GLU A 119 -10.33 9.05 -2.61
C GLU A 119 -9.34 7.98 -2.16
N LYS A 120 -8.14 8.40 -1.77
CA LYS A 120 -7.05 7.55 -1.28
C LYS A 120 -7.36 6.92 0.07
N ASP A 121 -7.87 7.72 1.01
CA ASP A 121 -8.17 7.26 2.37
C ASP A 121 -9.19 6.12 2.36
N ALA A 122 -10.22 6.23 1.53
CA ALA A 122 -11.28 5.23 1.36
C ALA A 122 -10.81 3.85 0.87
N ILE A 123 -9.62 3.76 0.28
CA ILE A 123 -9.04 2.51 -0.25
C ILE A 123 -7.73 2.11 0.43
N SER A 124 -7.28 2.90 1.41
CA SER A 124 -5.93 2.77 1.95
C SER A 124 -5.74 1.46 2.72
N HIS A 125 -4.60 0.83 2.51
CA HIS A 125 -4.15 -0.34 3.28
C HIS A 125 -4.11 -0.06 4.79
N ARG A 126 -3.83 1.20 5.19
CA ARG A 126 -3.85 1.64 6.61
C ARG A 126 -5.27 1.69 7.16
N GLY A 127 -6.21 2.33 6.46
CA GLY A 127 -7.63 2.38 6.84
C GLY A 127 -8.20 0.98 7.01
N ARG A 128 -7.98 0.10 6.03
CA ARG A 128 -8.38 -1.32 6.09
C ARG A 128 -7.78 -2.09 7.27
N ALA A 129 -6.54 -1.78 7.67
CA ALA A 129 -5.93 -2.41 8.85
C ALA A 129 -6.61 -1.94 10.15
N MET A 130 -6.94 -0.65 10.24
CA MET A 130 -7.61 -0.08 11.41
C MET A 130 -9.07 -0.55 11.52
N GLU A 131 -9.81 -0.66 10.42
CA GLU A 131 -11.16 -1.23 10.41
C GLU A 131 -11.17 -2.67 10.94
N LYS A 132 -10.19 -3.49 10.53
CA LYS A 132 -10.02 -4.86 11.05
C LYS A 132 -9.66 -4.86 12.53
N LEU A 133 -8.76 -3.96 12.96
CA LEU A 133 -8.42 -3.83 14.37
C LEU A 133 -9.67 -3.52 15.20
N GLU A 134 -10.46 -2.53 14.78
CA GLU A 134 -11.69 -2.11 15.45
C GLU A 134 -12.71 -3.25 15.56
N ALA A 135 -12.89 -4.02 14.47
CA ALA A 135 -13.81 -5.15 14.44
C ALA A 135 -13.41 -6.28 15.42
N GLU A 136 -12.12 -6.53 15.59
CA GLU A 136 -11.60 -7.60 16.46
C GLU A 136 -11.35 -7.15 17.90
N LEU A 137 -11.25 -5.84 18.14
CA LEU A 137 -10.80 -5.27 19.42
C LEU A 137 -11.68 -5.68 20.61
N ALA A 138 -13.01 -5.60 20.46
CA ALA A 138 -13.92 -5.91 21.56
C ALA A 138 -13.85 -7.37 21.99
N ALA A 139 -13.70 -8.30 21.03
CA ALA A 139 -13.54 -9.71 21.32
C ALA A 139 -12.20 -9.98 22.01
N PHE A 140 -11.12 -9.43 21.46
CA PHE A 140 -9.77 -9.60 22.00
C PHE A 140 -9.61 -9.09 23.44
N LEU A 141 -10.23 -7.96 23.79
CA LEU A 141 -10.18 -7.40 25.14
C LEU A 141 -11.07 -8.14 26.16
N GLY A 142 -12.05 -8.92 25.68
CA GLY A 142 -12.98 -9.68 26.52
C GLY A 142 -12.46 -11.05 26.93
N GLU A 143 -11.37 -11.53 26.31
CA GLU A 143 -10.62 -12.72 26.70
C GLU A 143 -9.77 -12.48 27.96
#